data_AF-J3I6B4-F1
#
_entry.id   AF-J3I6B4-F1
#
_cell.length_a   1.000
_cell.length_b   1.000
_cell.length_c   1.000
_cell.angle_alpha   90.00
_cell.angle_beta   90.00
_cell.angle_gamma   90.00
#
_symmetry.space_group_name_H-M   'P 1'
#
loop_
_entity.id
_entity.type
_entity.pdbx_description
1 polymer ?
#
loop_
_entity_poly.entity_id
_entity_poly.type
_entity_poly.pdbx_seq_one_letter_code
_entity_poly.pdbx_strand_id
1 'polypeptide(L)'
;PSRYGWRAAYGGIGLLGCISFVLLLLRLPAGLKGTPVDLKTWSAVARSRTVLLLLAITMLQMSGQFAVFTFMGPLLKKLTGASPDAIGMVFAIYGVCGFLGVAIATRIVDTWGPYRTSLLFTCLVLAGITGWALSAGTLAIMAGAVAIWGLGFASTNSMQQVRLVAAAPP
;
A
#
# COMPACT_ATOMS: atom_id res chain seq x y z
N PRO A 1 15.21 18.78 14.24
CA PRO A 1 15.82 17.51 14.71
C PRO A 1 14.74 16.63 15.36
N SER A 2 14.49 15.43 14.83
CA SER A 2 13.53 14.49 15.46
C SER A 2 14.04 14.13 16.86
N ARG A 3 13.20 14.31 17.89
CA ARG A 3 13.60 14.29 19.32
C ARG A 3 14.34 13.02 19.78
N TYR A 4 14.21 11.90 19.06
CA TYR A 4 14.77 10.60 19.45
C TYR A 4 15.66 9.95 18.37
N GLY A 5 15.88 10.61 17.22
CA GLY A 5 16.69 10.10 16.12
C GLY A 5 16.14 8.83 15.45
N TRP A 6 16.79 8.38 14.38
CA TRP A 6 16.37 7.20 13.62
C TRP A 6 16.48 5.91 14.44
N ARG A 7 17.50 5.81 15.31
CA ARG A 7 17.78 4.61 16.13
C ARG A 7 16.61 4.24 17.05
N ALA A 8 15.99 5.22 17.71
CA ALA A 8 14.83 4.97 18.57
C ALA A 8 13.61 4.49 17.77
N ALA A 9 13.40 5.04 16.56
CA ALA A 9 12.32 4.59 15.68
C ALA A 9 12.50 3.12 15.28
N TYR A 10 13.70 2.72 14.85
CA TYR A 10 13.98 1.31 14.55
C TYR A 10 13.92 0.42 15.80
N GLY A 11 14.35 0.92 16.96
CA GLY A 11 14.19 0.21 18.24
C GLY A 11 12.73 -0.07 18.57
N GLY A 12 11.84 0.92 18.37
CA GLY A 12 10.40 0.75 18.54
C GLY A 12 9.78 -0.27 17.57
N ILE A 13 10.19 -0.23 16.30
CA ILE A 13 9.77 -1.23 15.30
C ILE A 13 10.24 -2.63 15.72
N GLY A 14 11.48 -2.76 16.19
CA GLY A 14 12.03 -4.02 16.69
C GLY A 14 11.24 -4.57 17.88
N LEU A 15 10.90 -3.73 18.85
CA LEU A 15 10.09 -4.11 20.00
C LEU A 15 8.70 -4.63 19.58
N LEU A 16 8.02 -3.93 18.67
CA LEU A 16 6.73 -4.36 18.13
C LEU A 16 6.85 -5.70 17.37
N GLY A 17 7.98 -5.92 16.67
CA GLY A 17 8.31 -7.20 16.05
C GLY A 17 8.45 -8.33 17.06
N CYS A 18 9.19 -8.11 18.16
CA CYS A 18 9.32 -9.08 19.25
C CYS A 18 7.99 -9.41 19.92
N ILE A 19 7.15 -8.40 20.17
CA ILE A 19 5.79 -8.60 20.71
C ILE A 19 4.96 -9.46 19.75
N SER A 20 4.97 -9.14 18.45
CA SER A 20 4.25 -9.90 17.44
C SER A 20 4.73 -11.36 17.36
N PHE A 21 6.05 -11.58 17.46
CA PHE A 21 6.64 -12.92 17.49
C PHE A 21 6.15 -13.73 18.69
N VAL A 22 6.18 -13.16 19.90
CA VAL A 22 5.69 -13.83 21.11
C VAL A 22 4.20 -14.15 21.00
N LEU A 23 3.39 -13.22 20.48
CA LEU A 23 1.95 -13.46 20.27
C LEU A 23 1.71 -14.62 19.30
N LEU A 24 2.46 -14.69 18.21
CA LEU A 24 2.36 -15.81 17.26
C LEU A 24 2.79 -17.13 17.89
N LEU A 25 3.89 -17.16 18.66
CA LEU A 25 4.30 -18.38 19.38
C LEU A 25 3.23 -18.91 20.34
N LEU A 26 2.49 -18.01 20.99
CA LEU A 26 1.47 -18.38 21.97
C LEU A 26 0.11 -18.72 21.34
N ARG A 27 -0.21 -18.18 20.16
CA ARG A 27 -1.56 -18.28 19.56
C ARG A 27 -1.62 -19.11 18.28
N LEU A 28 -0.51 -19.33 17.59
CA LEU A 28 -0.50 -20.09 16.35
C LEU A 28 -0.65 -21.59 16.64
N PRO A 29 -1.71 -22.26 16.14
CA PRO A 29 -1.90 -23.68 16.36
C PRO A 29 -0.79 -24.48 15.67
N ALA A 30 -0.31 -25.53 16.34
CA ALA A 30 0.66 -26.46 15.77
C ALA A 30 0.03 -27.32 14.65
N GLY A 31 0.84 -27.72 13.66
CA GLY A 31 0.43 -28.68 12.63
C GLY A 31 -0.16 -28.09 11.36
N LEU A 32 0.00 -26.79 11.11
CA LEU A 32 -0.32 -26.18 9.81
C LEU A 32 0.53 -26.81 8.70
N LYS A 33 -0.10 -27.61 7.84
CA LYS A 33 0.54 -28.18 6.64
C LYS A 33 0.22 -27.26 5.45
N GLY A 34 1.25 -26.59 4.92
CA GLY A 34 1.12 -25.87 3.65
C GLY A 34 1.04 -26.85 2.49
N THR A 35 0.29 -26.51 1.45
CA THR A 35 0.30 -27.26 0.19
C THR A 35 1.71 -27.16 -0.42
N PRO A 36 2.35 -28.29 -0.78
CA PRO A 36 3.67 -28.25 -1.41
C PRO A 36 3.64 -27.40 -2.68
N VAL A 37 4.58 -26.46 -2.80
CA VAL A 37 4.70 -25.62 -4.00
C VAL A 37 5.41 -26.44 -5.08
N ASP A 38 4.70 -26.80 -6.14
CA ASP A 38 5.31 -27.42 -7.32
C ASP A 38 5.92 -26.34 -8.24
N LEU A 39 7.18 -26.52 -8.61
CA LEU A 39 7.88 -25.65 -9.55
C LEU A 39 7.21 -25.66 -10.94
N LYS A 40 6.49 -26.73 -11.29
CA LYS A 40 5.73 -26.78 -12.55
C LYS A 40 4.60 -25.73 -12.59
N THR A 41 4.01 -25.39 -11.47
CA THR A 41 2.94 -24.36 -11.37
C THR A 41 3.47 -22.98 -11.77
N TRP A 42 4.74 -22.68 -11.49
CA TRP A 42 5.37 -21.41 -11.92
C TRP A 42 5.45 -21.29 -13.44
N SER A 43 5.70 -22.39 -14.15
CA SER A 43 5.72 -22.40 -15.62
C SER A 43 4.33 -22.16 -16.22
N ALA A 44 3.27 -22.67 -15.58
CA ALA A 44 1.89 -22.43 -15.99
C ALA A 44 1.49 -20.97 -15.76
N VAL A 45 1.84 -20.41 -14.59
CA VAL A 45 1.63 -18.99 -14.26
C VAL A 45 2.38 -18.08 -15.25
N ALA A 46 3.63 -18.39 -15.56
CA ALA A 46 4.45 -17.61 -16.50
C ALA A 46 3.92 -17.65 -17.94
N ARG A 47 3.12 -18.65 -18.32
CA ARG A 47 2.48 -18.75 -19.64
C ARG A 47 1.09 -18.10 -19.68
N SER A 48 0.50 -17.79 -18.53
CA SER A 48 -0.82 -17.15 -18.47
C SER A 48 -0.71 -15.68 -18.84
N ARG A 49 -1.17 -15.34 -20.05
CA ARG A 49 -1.20 -13.95 -20.56
C ARG A 49 -1.98 -13.02 -19.62
N THR A 50 -3.07 -13.52 -19.03
CA THR A 50 -3.89 -12.75 -18.08
C THR A 50 -3.11 -12.43 -16.81
N VAL A 51 -2.41 -13.41 -16.23
CA VAL A 51 -1.59 -13.19 -15.04
C VAL A 51 -0.45 -12.22 -15.33
N LEU A 52 0.27 -12.41 -16.44
CA LEU A 52 1.35 -11.48 -16.84
C LEU A 52 0.83 -10.05 -17.04
N LEU A 53 -0.36 -9.86 -17.63
CA LEU A 53 -0.98 -8.55 -17.77
C LEU A 53 -1.32 -7.92 -16.41
N LEU A 54 -1.91 -8.67 -15.48
CA LEU A 54 -2.21 -8.17 -14.14
C LEU A 54 -0.94 -7.78 -13.36
N LEU A 55 0.12 -8.57 -13.50
CA LEU A 55 1.42 -8.27 -12.91
C LEU A 55 2.05 -7.02 -13.54
N ALA A 56 1.98 -6.86 -14.86
CA ALA A 56 2.48 -5.67 -15.55
C ALA A 56 1.74 -4.40 -15.12
N ILE A 57 0.40 -4.46 -14.99
CA ILE A 57 -0.42 -3.36 -14.48
C ILE A 57 0.02 -2.99 -13.06
N THR A 58 0.19 -4.00 -12.20
CA THR A 58 0.61 -3.80 -10.81
C THR A 58 2.02 -3.20 -10.75
N MET A 59 2.96 -3.70 -11.55
CA MET A 59 4.32 -3.19 -11.63
C MET A 59 4.34 -1.73 -12.08
N LEU A 60 3.60 -1.37 -13.13
CA LEU A 60 3.55 -0.01 -13.64
C LEU A 60 2.93 0.95 -12.62
N GLN A 61 1.84 0.52 -11.99
CA GLN A 61 1.12 1.29 -10.98
C GLN A 61 1.99 1.50 -9.72
N MET A 62 2.65 0.46 -9.22
CA MET A 62 3.58 0.55 -8.09
C MET A 62 4.79 1.44 -8.42
N SER A 63 5.37 1.29 -9.62
CA SER A 63 6.53 2.08 -10.05
C SER A 63 6.23 3.58 -10.04
N GLY A 64 5.08 3.99 -10.60
CA GLY A 64 4.65 5.38 -10.60
C GLY A 64 4.41 5.93 -9.19
N GLN A 65 3.80 5.13 -8.32
CA GLN A 65 3.55 5.50 -6.93
C GLN A 65 4.85 5.68 -6.14
N PHE A 66 5.76 4.70 -6.22
CA PHE A 66 7.00 4.73 -5.46
C PHE A 66 7.96 5.83 -5.94
N ALA A 67 7.89 6.23 -7.21
CA ALA A 67 8.65 7.37 -7.72
C ALA A 67 8.32 8.66 -6.93
N VAL A 68 7.04 8.93 -6.67
CA VAL A 68 6.63 10.10 -5.88
C VAL A 68 6.86 9.86 -4.38
N PHE A 69 6.47 8.69 -3.87
CA PHE A 69 6.50 8.37 -2.45
C PHE A 69 7.92 8.45 -1.87
N THR A 70 8.91 7.94 -2.60
CA THR A 70 10.34 7.93 -2.19
C THR A 70 10.87 9.35 -1.94
N PHE A 71 10.42 10.32 -2.73
CA PHE A 71 10.83 11.72 -2.62
C PHE A 71 9.79 12.60 -1.92
N MET A 72 8.71 12.02 -1.37
CA MET A 72 7.61 12.78 -0.79
C MET A 72 8.06 13.72 0.32
N GLY A 73 8.86 13.22 1.27
CA GLY A 73 9.41 14.04 2.36
C GLY A 73 10.29 15.20 1.86
N PRO A 74 11.33 14.93 1.05
CA PRO A 74 12.13 15.98 0.42
C PRO A 74 11.31 16.98 -0.41
N LEU A 75 10.29 16.53 -1.15
CA LEU A 75 9.43 17.37 -1.96
C LEU A 75 8.55 18.28 -1.10
N LEU A 76 7.95 17.77 -0.01
CA LEU A 76 7.20 18.59 0.94
C LEU A 76 8.07 19.70 1.51
N LYS A 77 9.28 19.33 1.96
CA LYS A 77 10.22 20.32 2.50
C LYS A 77 10.61 21.36 1.46
N LYS A 78 10.96 20.94 0.25
CA LYS A 78 11.43 21.83 -0.82
C LYS A 78 10.33 22.75 -1.36
N LEU A 79 9.12 22.23 -1.55
CA LEU A 79 8.02 22.95 -2.21
C LEU A 79 7.21 23.81 -1.23
N THR A 80 7.10 23.38 0.03
CA THR A 80 6.21 24.04 1.02
C THR A 80 6.93 24.59 2.24
N GLY A 81 8.23 24.33 2.39
CA GLY A 81 8.98 24.66 3.61
C GLY A 81 8.58 23.82 4.83
N ALA A 82 7.90 22.68 4.62
CA ALA A 82 7.35 21.87 5.70
C ALA A 82 8.40 21.49 6.76
N SER A 83 8.01 21.63 8.04
CA SER A 83 8.81 21.16 9.17
C SER A 83 8.89 19.62 9.19
N PRO A 84 9.90 19.03 9.85
CA PRO A 84 9.99 17.58 10.00
C PRO A 84 8.74 16.94 10.63
N ASP A 85 8.11 17.64 11.58
CA ASP A 85 6.89 17.16 12.25
C ASP A 85 5.70 17.16 11.30
N ALA A 86 5.55 18.21 10.47
CA ALA A 86 4.50 18.26 9.45
C ALA A 86 4.65 17.16 8.40
N ILE A 87 5.88 16.89 7.96
CA ILE A 87 6.17 15.78 7.04
C ILE A 87 5.77 14.45 7.69
N GLY A 88 6.19 14.23 8.94
CA GLY A 88 5.80 13.05 9.71
C GLY A 88 4.29 12.88 9.81
N MET A 89 3.55 13.97 10.01
CA MET A 89 2.09 13.96 10.07
C MET A 89 1.45 13.62 8.72
N VAL A 90 2.00 14.08 7.60
CA VAL A 90 1.54 13.69 6.25
C VAL A 90 1.74 12.19 6.00
N PHE A 91 2.89 11.63 6.40
CA PHE A 91 3.11 10.17 6.35
C PHE A 91 2.16 9.40 7.27
N ALA A 92 1.86 9.93 8.46
CA ALA A 92 0.89 9.33 9.37
C ALA A 92 -0.52 9.32 8.78
N ILE A 93 -0.96 10.44 8.18
CA ILE A 93 -2.23 10.53 7.44
C ILE A 93 -2.27 9.50 6.31
N TYR A 94 -1.21 9.40 5.51
CA TYR A 94 -1.09 8.41 4.45
C TYR A 94 -1.30 6.98 4.98
N GLY A 95 -0.63 6.63 6.08
CA GLY A 95 -0.75 5.31 6.70
C GLY A 95 -2.14 5.02 7.24
N VAL A 96 -2.75 5.95 7.98
CA VAL A 96 -4.11 5.82 8.53
C VAL A 96 -5.13 5.69 7.40
N CYS A 97 -5.04 6.53 6.38
CA CYS A 97 -5.89 6.44 5.20
C CYS A 97 -5.68 5.12 4.45
N GLY A 98 -4.44 4.62 4.32
CA GLY A 98 -4.17 3.30 3.76
C GLY A 98 -4.89 2.17 4.50
N PHE A 99 -4.82 2.18 5.82
CA PHE A 99 -5.53 1.21 6.66
C PHE A 99 -7.05 1.29 6.47
N LEU A 100 -7.62 2.50 6.56
CA LEU A 100 -9.05 2.72 6.36
C LEU A 100 -9.51 2.31 4.97
N GLY A 101 -8.72 2.64 3.94
CA GLY A 101 -8.99 2.27 2.56
C GLY A 101 -9.15 0.76 2.41
N VAL A 102 -8.19 -0.02 2.91
CA VAL A 102 -8.23 -1.48 2.82
C VAL A 102 -9.41 -2.06 3.60
N ALA A 103 -9.71 -1.50 4.78
CA ALA A 103 -10.85 -1.93 5.59
C ALA A 103 -12.20 -1.64 4.91
N ILE A 104 -12.31 -0.53 4.17
CA ILE A 104 -13.49 -0.21 3.36
C ILE A 104 -13.56 -1.15 2.15
N ALA A 105 -12.44 -1.32 1.43
CA ALA A 105 -12.35 -2.14 0.23
C ALA A 105 -12.80 -3.59 0.48
N THR A 106 -12.32 -4.18 1.58
CA THR A 106 -12.67 -5.54 1.99
C THR A 106 -14.14 -5.71 2.33
N ARG A 107 -14.84 -4.66 2.79
CA ARG A 107 -16.29 -4.73 3.04
C ARG A 107 -17.13 -4.55 1.78
N ILE A 108 -16.70 -3.68 0.87
CA ILE A 108 -17.49 -3.38 -0.35
C ILE A 108 -17.22 -4.37 -1.48
N VAL A 109 -16.08 -5.07 -1.48
CA VAL A 109 -15.73 -6.03 -2.54
C VAL A 109 -16.75 -7.16 -2.68
N ASP A 110 -17.30 -7.63 -1.56
CA ASP A 110 -18.27 -8.73 -1.55
C ASP A 110 -19.60 -8.34 -2.22
N THR A 111 -19.95 -7.05 -2.20
CA THR A 111 -21.22 -6.55 -2.76
C THR A 111 -21.07 -5.97 -4.17
N TRP A 112 -19.98 -5.24 -4.44
CA TRP A 112 -19.76 -4.55 -5.71
C TRP A 112 -18.95 -5.36 -6.71
N GLY A 113 -18.28 -6.40 -6.25
CA GLY A 113 -17.39 -7.26 -7.02
C GLY A 113 -15.97 -6.69 -7.14
N PRO A 114 -14.95 -7.57 -7.33
CA PRO A 114 -13.53 -7.19 -7.36
C PRO A 114 -13.17 -6.12 -8.39
N TYR A 115 -13.81 -6.16 -9.56
CA TYR A 115 -13.50 -5.22 -10.64
C TYR A 115 -13.91 -3.78 -10.31
N ARG A 116 -15.17 -3.56 -9.89
CA ARG A 116 -15.69 -2.22 -9.58
C ARG A 116 -14.96 -1.62 -8.39
N THR A 117 -14.70 -2.43 -7.36
CA THR A 117 -13.92 -2.03 -6.20
C THR A 117 -12.48 -1.65 -6.60
N SER A 118 -11.81 -2.48 -7.40
CA SER A 118 -10.47 -2.16 -7.93
C SER A 118 -10.45 -0.84 -8.71
N LEU A 119 -11.47 -0.59 -9.54
CA LEU A 119 -11.56 0.60 -10.37
C LEU A 119 -11.71 1.87 -9.50
N LEU A 120 -12.61 1.84 -8.51
CA LEU A 120 -12.79 2.95 -7.56
C LEU A 120 -11.48 3.35 -6.88
N PHE A 121 -10.78 2.38 -6.28
CA PHE A 121 -9.54 2.67 -5.56
C PHE A 121 -8.39 3.07 -6.47
N THR A 122 -8.35 2.55 -7.71
CA THR A 122 -7.40 3.01 -8.73
C THR A 122 -7.68 4.48 -9.10
N CYS A 123 -8.94 4.87 -9.28
CA CYS A 123 -9.32 6.26 -9.51
C CYS A 123 -8.94 7.16 -8.32
N LEU A 124 -9.12 6.71 -7.08
CA LEU A 124 -8.67 7.44 -5.89
C LEU A 124 -7.16 7.64 -5.87
N VAL A 125 -6.38 6.61 -6.21
CA VAL A 125 -4.92 6.74 -6.36
C VAL A 125 -4.58 7.81 -7.39
N LEU A 126 -5.17 7.74 -8.58
CA LEU A 126 -4.88 8.68 -9.67
C LEU A 126 -5.29 10.11 -9.31
N ALA A 127 -6.46 10.28 -8.69
CA ALA A 127 -6.94 11.57 -8.19
C ALA A 127 -6.00 12.14 -7.11
N GLY A 128 -5.54 11.30 -6.18
CA GLY A 128 -4.61 11.71 -5.13
C GLY A 128 -3.25 12.13 -5.67
N ILE A 129 -2.66 11.36 -6.59
CA ILE A 129 -1.37 11.71 -7.23
C ILE A 129 -1.51 12.96 -8.11
N THR A 130 -2.63 13.11 -8.83
CA THR A 130 -2.90 14.31 -9.65
C THR A 130 -3.08 15.53 -8.75
N GLY A 131 -3.87 15.40 -7.67
CA GLY A 131 -4.04 16.45 -6.68
C GLY A 131 -2.72 16.85 -6.03
N TRP A 132 -1.84 15.89 -5.75
CA TRP A 132 -0.49 16.15 -5.25
C TRP A 132 0.33 16.99 -6.22
N ALA A 133 0.34 16.61 -7.50
CA ALA A 133 1.09 17.33 -8.52
C ALA A 133 0.56 18.76 -8.74
N LEU A 134 -0.76 18.94 -8.76
CA LEU A 134 -1.41 20.24 -9.00
C LEU A 134 -1.35 21.18 -7.79
N SER A 135 -1.23 20.65 -6.57
CA SER A 135 -1.21 21.43 -5.33
C SER A 135 0.19 21.79 -4.83
N ALA A 136 1.22 21.58 -5.65
CA ALA A 136 2.60 21.88 -5.32
C ALA A 136 2.76 23.29 -4.76
N GLY A 137 3.26 23.39 -3.53
CA GLY A 137 3.43 24.67 -2.82
C GLY A 137 2.44 24.92 -1.69
N THR A 138 1.30 24.21 -1.65
CA THR A 138 0.30 24.36 -0.58
C THR A 138 0.21 23.11 0.29
N LEU A 139 0.87 23.13 1.46
CA LEU A 139 0.98 21.97 2.35
C LEU A 139 -0.38 21.32 2.70
N ALA A 140 -1.40 22.11 3.02
CA ALA A 140 -2.71 21.59 3.43
C ALA A 140 -3.40 20.80 2.30
N ILE A 141 -3.34 21.32 1.07
CA ILE A 141 -3.96 20.68 -0.10
C ILE A 141 -3.14 19.43 -0.49
N MET A 142 -1.80 19.52 -0.44
CA MET A 142 -0.93 18.36 -0.64
C MET A 142 -1.21 17.25 0.37
N ALA A 143 -1.40 17.59 1.65
CA ALA A 143 -1.76 16.62 2.69
C ALA A 143 -3.13 15.97 2.43
N GLY A 144 -4.12 16.74 1.99
CA GLY A 144 -5.42 16.22 1.57
C GLY A 144 -5.33 15.27 0.37
N ALA A 145 -4.51 15.62 -0.63
CA ALA A 145 -4.26 14.77 -1.78
C ALA A 145 -3.56 13.45 -1.40
N VAL A 146 -2.61 13.50 -0.44
CA VAL A 146 -1.97 12.31 0.14
C VAL A 146 -2.97 11.45 0.90
N ALA A 147 -3.93 12.03 1.61
CA ALA A 147 -4.98 11.27 2.29
C ALA A 147 -5.82 10.46 1.27
N ILE A 148 -6.24 11.10 0.18
CA ILE A 148 -6.98 10.45 -0.91
C ILE A 148 -6.14 9.36 -1.57
N TRP A 149 -4.87 9.64 -1.83
CA TRP A 149 -3.93 8.66 -2.38
C TRP A 149 -3.77 7.46 -1.43
N GLY A 150 -3.63 7.70 -0.13
CA GLY A 150 -3.52 6.68 0.90
C GLY A 150 -4.72 5.73 0.90
N LEU A 151 -5.95 6.25 0.87
CA LEU A 151 -7.19 5.44 0.78
C LEU A 151 -7.17 4.46 -0.41
N GLY A 152 -6.58 4.88 -1.53
CA GLY A 152 -6.46 4.08 -2.75
C GLY A 152 -5.35 3.03 -2.72
N PHE A 153 -4.25 3.28 -2.00
CA PHE A 153 -3.00 2.52 -2.10
C PHE A 153 -3.13 1.05 -1.70
N ALA A 154 -3.43 0.77 -0.43
CA ALA A 154 -3.47 -0.59 0.09
C ALA A 154 -4.63 -1.39 -0.54
N SER A 155 -5.74 -0.71 -0.81
CA SER A 155 -6.95 -1.25 -1.42
C SER A 155 -6.71 -1.76 -2.83
N THR A 156 -6.06 -0.94 -3.68
CA THR A 156 -5.77 -1.33 -5.07
C THR A 156 -4.89 -2.58 -5.11
N ASN A 157 -3.86 -2.66 -4.25
CA ASN A 157 -2.99 -3.85 -4.17
C ASN A 157 -3.77 -5.10 -3.75
N SER A 158 -4.63 -4.99 -2.74
CA SER A 158 -5.46 -6.11 -2.27
C SER A 158 -6.42 -6.59 -3.35
N MET A 159 -7.03 -5.68 -4.10
CA MET A 159 -7.92 -6.04 -5.21
C MET A 159 -7.18 -6.68 -6.38
N GLN A 160 -5.95 -6.23 -6.69
CA GLN A 160 -5.12 -6.90 -7.69
C GLN A 160 -4.76 -8.33 -7.28
N GLN A 161 -4.51 -8.58 -5.98
CA GLN A 161 -4.30 -9.94 -5.48
C GLN A 161 -5.53 -10.82 -5.67
N VAL A 162 -6.74 -10.32 -5.37
CA VAL A 162 -7.99 -11.05 -5.62
C VAL A 162 -8.14 -11.41 -7.11
N ARG A 163 -7.85 -10.45 -8.00
CA ARG A 163 -7.90 -10.67 -9.46
C ARG A 163 -6.85 -11.68 -9.92
N LEU A 164 -5.65 -11.66 -9.33
CA LEU A 164 -4.58 -12.60 -9.62
C LEU A 164 -4.98 -14.02 -9.23
N VAL A 165 -5.53 -14.20 -8.02
CA VAL A 165 -6.02 -15.49 -7.53
C VAL A 165 -7.15 -16.03 -8.41
N ALA A 166 -8.10 -15.17 -8.80
CA ALA A 166 -9.19 -15.56 -9.69
C ALA A 166 -8.74 -15.91 -11.12
N ALA A 167 -7.59 -15.37 -11.56
CA ALA A 167 -7.01 -15.63 -12.89
C ALA A 167 -5.95 -16.74 -12.90
N ALA A 168 -5.60 -17.28 -11.73
CA ALA A 168 -4.60 -18.33 -11.62
C ALA A 168 -5.12 -19.61 -12.31
N PRO A 169 -4.30 -20.27 -13.15
CA PRO A 169 -4.66 -21.57 -13.70
C PRO A 169 -4.83 -22.58 -12.55
N PRO A 170 -5.78 -23.55 -12.68
CA PRO A 170 -6.04 -24.56 -11.67
C PRO A 170 -4.83 -25.47 -11.39
#